data_AF-A0A7D5UX83-F1
#
_entry.id   AF-A0A7D5UX83-F1
#
_cell.length_a   1.000
_cell.length_b   1.000
_cell.length_c   1.000
_cell.angle_alpha   90.00
_cell.angle_beta   90.00
_cell.angle_gamma   90.00
#
_symmetry.space_group_name_H-M   'P 1'
#
loop_
_entity.id
_entity.type
_entity.pdbx_description
1 polymer ?
#
loop_
_entity_poly.entity_id
_entity_poly.type
_entity_poly.pdbx_seq_one_letter_code
_entity_poly.pdbx_strand_id
1 'polypeptide(L)'
;MGIRRHPTVTDHADWSSQESTRDRKYVPSKLYGQNVNLSRVEVGDECWTYVACDLDEPCKNCGRLSVHIDCIVIAVDGAYWNNGTLKAKAAAGVFVGHKSTFYDGFILNVPNPTSQIAKLRAGVRGLEQGLAIESQGVEDENLRKVVIKADSEYLVKGMTEWVFTWKMNGYQTSRGAAVANASLLRKL
;
A
#
# COMPACT_ATOMS: atom_id res chain seq x y z
N MET A 1 6.19 -52.16 -6.11
CA MET A 1 6.61 -51.04 -5.24
C MET A 1 7.32 -50.00 -6.10
N GLY A 2 6.58 -49.01 -6.61
CA GLY A 2 7.14 -47.90 -7.38
C GLY A 2 7.02 -46.62 -6.56
N ILE A 3 8.15 -46.04 -6.17
CA ILE A 3 8.22 -44.82 -5.37
C ILE A 3 7.77 -43.65 -6.26
N ARG A 4 6.58 -43.09 -6.01
CA ARG A 4 6.17 -41.80 -6.59
C ARG A 4 7.03 -40.71 -5.94
N ARG A 5 7.92 -40.09 -6.71
CA ARG A 5 8.62 -38.87 -6.28
C ARG A 5 7.62 -37.71 -6.38
N HIS A 6 7.42 -37.01 -5.27
CA HIS A 6 6.69 -35.75 -5.23
C HIS A 6 7.46 -34.68 -6.01
N PRO A 7 6.80 -33.80 -6.77
CA PRO A 7 7.46 -32.64 -7.35
C PRO A 7 7.75 -31.62 -6.24
N THR A 8 9.02 -31.30 -6.05
CA THR A 8 9.46 -30.13 -5.30
C THR A 8 9.04 -28.88 -6.06
N VAL A 9 8.09 -28.13 -5.51
CA VAL A 9 7.74 -26.79 -6.01
C VAL A 9 8.86 -25.84 -5.61
N THR A 10 9.77 -25.55 -6.54
CA THR A 10 10.64 -24.38 -6.43
C THR A 10 9.87 -23.20 -6.98
N ASP A 11 9.38 -22.36 -6.09
CA ASP A 11 8.64 -21.13 -6.40
C ASP A 11 9.64 -20.05 -6.85
N HIS A 12 10.07 -20.15 -8.11
CA HIS A 12 10.77 -19.09 -8.82
C HIS A 12 9.79 -18.45 -9.78
N ALA A 13 9.01 -17.51 -9.28
CA ALA A 13 8.20 -16.64 -10.13
C ALA A 13 9.12 -15.93 -11.14
N ASP A 14 8.94 -16.26 -12.42
CA ASP A 14 9.62 -15.65 -13.55
C ASP A 14 9.00 -14.26 -13.80
N TRP A 15 9.70 -13.22 -13.34
CA TRP A 15 9.26 -11.82 -13.41
C TRP A 15 9.80 -11.08 -14.64
N SER A 16 10.21 -11.80 -15.69
CA SER A 16 10.66 -11.21 -16.96
C SER A 16 9.54 -10.54 -17.78
N SER A 17 8.29 -10.59 -17.32
CA SER A 17 7.17 -9.89 -17.96
C SER A 17 7.21 -8.37 -17.68
N GLN A 18 6.90 -7.57 -18.72
CA GLN A 18 6.83 -6.10 -18.69
C GLN A 18 5.96 -5.52 -17.56
N GLU A 19 5.08 -6.33 -16.97
CA GLU A 19 4.17 -5.97 -15.89
C GLU A 19 4.90 -5.58 -14.59
N SER A 20 6.11 -6.11 -14.38
CA SER A 20 6.96 -5.81 -13.22
C SER A 20 7.49 -4.37 -13.18
N THR A 21 7.30 -3.59 -14.25
CA THR A 21 7.81 -2.20 -14.43
C THR A 21 6.72 -1.14 -14.62
N ARG A 22 5.42 -1.50 -14.57
CA ARG A 22 4.35 -0.50 -14.69
C ARG A 22 4.48 0.54 -13.57
N ASP A 23 4.38 1.83 -13.92
CA ASP A 23 4.34 2.92 -12.97
C ASP A 23 3.21 2.67 -11.95
N ARG A 24 3.60 2.42 -10.70
CA ARG A 24 2.66 2.12 -9.60
C ARG A 24 2.21 3.39 -8.88
N LYS A 25 2.76 4.56 -9.23
CA LYS A 25 2.49 5.79 -8.52
C LYS A 25 1.13 6.35 -8.95
N TYR A 26 0.20 6.38 -8.02
CA TYR A 26 -1.05 7.10 -8.21
C TYR A 26 -0.77 8.60 -8.07
N VAL A 27 -0.97 9.36 -9.16
CA VAL A 27 -0.71 10.80 -9.21
C VAL A 27 -1.99 11.53 -9.59
N PRO A 28 -2.77 12.03 -8.60
CA PRO A 28 -4.06 12.66 -8.86
C PRO A 28 -4.00 13.81 -9.88
N SER A 29 -2.94 14.63 -9.83
CA SER A 29 -2.79 15.76 -10.75
C SER A 29 -2.68 15.37 -12.23
N LYS A 30 -2.25 14.14 -12.53
CA LYS A 30 -2.23 13.61 -13.90
C LYS A 30 -3.61 13.15 -14.39
N LEU A 31 -4.51 12.80 -13.48
CA LEU A 31 -5.83 12.25 -13.79
C LEU A 31 -6.91 13.35 -13.77
N TYR A 32 -6.96 14.14 -12.70
CA TYR A 32 -7.99 15.17 -12.48
C TYR A 32 -7.53 16.60 -12.79
N GLY A 33 -6.28 16.76 -13.25
CA GLY A 33 -5.66 18.06 -13.55
C GLY A 33 -4.85 18.68 -12.40
N GLN A 34 -3.99 19.66 -12.74
CA GLN A 34 -2.94 20.20 -11.86
C GLN A 34 -3.45 20.81 -10.54
N ASN A 35 -4.68 21.35 -10.53
CA ASN A 35 -5.27 22.01 -9.37
C ASN A 35 -6.36 21.16 -8.70
N VAL A 36 -6.31 19.84 -8.85
CA VAL A 36 -7.29 18.95 -8.22
C VAL A 36 -7.31 19.14 -6.71
N ASN A 37 -8.50 19.34 -6.16
CA ASN A 37 -8.71 19.24 -4.73
C ASN A 37 -8.73 17.76 -4.33
N LEU A 38 -7.72 17.32 -3.57
CA LEU A 38 -7.57 15.93 -3.13
C LEU A 38 -8.77 15.43 -2.30
N SER A 39 -9.50 16.32 -1.62
CA SER A 39 -10.73 15.97 -0.90
C SER A 39 -11.87 15.54 -1.83
N ARG A 40 -11.71 15.68 -3.16
CA ARG A 40 -12.66 15.21 -4.17
C ARG A 40 -12.21 13.92 -4.83
N VAL A 41 -10.94 13.55 -4.67
CA VAL A 41 -10.37 12.30 -5.19
C VAL A 41 -10.76 11.13 -4.29
N GLU A 42 -10.82 11.39 -2.98
CA GLU A 42 -11.25 10.42 -1.97
C GLU A 42 -12.71 10.69 -1.61
N VAL A 43 -13.59 9.73 -1.87
CA VAL A 43 -15.01 9.83 -1.54
C VAL A 43 -15.35 8.71 -0.58
N GLY A 44 -15.58 9.06 0.68
CA GLY A 44 -15.93 8.13 1.73
C GLY A 44 -17.44 7.88 1.81
N ASP A 45 -17.80 6.64 2.09
CA ASP A 45 -19.09 6.26 2.67
C ASP A 45 -18.90 5.83 4.14
N GLU A 46 -19.80 5.00 4.67
CA GLU A 46 -19.64 4.47 6.03
C GLU A 46 -18.49 3.46 6.17
N CYS A 47 -18.30 2.54 5.23
CA CYS A 47 -17.41 1.37 5.35
C CYS A 47 -16.14 1.46 4.48
N TRP A 48 -16.14 2.33 3.47
CA TRP A 48 -15.17 2.38 2.40
C TRP A 48 -14.78 3.81 2.07
N THR A 49 -13.57 3.98 1.56
CA THR A 49 -13.12 5.20 0.90
C THR A 49 -12.82 4.84 -0.54
N TYR A 50 -13.58 5.37 -1.49
CA TYR A 50 -13.40 5.11 -2.91
C TYR A 50 -12.56 6.17 -3.58
N VAL A 51 -12.03 5.82 -4.75
CA VAL A 51 -11.47 6.79 -5.70
C VAL A 51 -12.59 7.35 -6.58
N ALA A 52 -12.69 8.67 -6.66
CA ALA A 52 -13.63 9.34 -7.56
C ALA A 52 -13.30 9.06 -9.04
N CYS A 53 -14.30 9.06 -9.92
CA CYS A 53 -14.10 8.94 -11.35
C CYS A 53 -13.39 10.18 -11.92
N ASP A 54 -12.30 9.98 -12.64
CA ASP A 54 -11.53 11.05 -13.29
C ASP A 54 -12.11 11.48 -14.65
N LEU A 55 -13.03 10.69 -15.20
CA LEU A 55 -13.72 10.98 -16.46
C LEU A 55 -15.09 11.64 -16.30
N ASP A 56 -15.59 11.75 -15.06
CA ASP A 56 -16.93 12.25 -14.79
C ASP A 56 -16.94 13.75 -14.48
N GLU A 57 -18.07 14.39 -14.76
CA GLU A 57 -18.31 15.76 -14.34
C GLU A 57 -18.94 15.79 -12.93
N PRO A 58 -18.58 16.74 -12.07
CA PRO A 58 -19.25 16.90 -10.79
C PRO A 58 -20.77 17.09 -10.94
N CYS A 59 -21.54 16.39 -10.11
CA CYS A 59 -22.98 16.56 -10.07
C CYS A 59 -23.36 18.05 -9.87
N LYS A 60 -24.20 18.59 -10.76
CA LYS A 60 -24.58 20.02 -10.76
C LYS A 60 -25.28 20.48 -9.49
N ASN A 61 -25.89 19.56 -8.73
CA ASN A 61 -26.62 19.88 -7.51
C ASN A 61 -25.74 19.82 -6.25
N CYS A 62 -24.94 18.76 -6.08
CA CYS A 62 -24.16 18.54 -4.85
C CYS A 62 -22.64 18.63 -5.02
N GLY A 63 -22.14 18.78 -6.24
CA GLY A 63 -20.71 18.89 -6.55
C GLY A 63 -19.88 17.61 -6.36
N ARG A 64 -20.52 16.47 -6.06
CA ARG A 64 -19.84 15.18 -5.89
C ARG A 64 -19.55 14.53 -7.24
N LEU A 65 -18.42 13.84 -7.31
CA LEU A 65 -18.06 12.97 -8.43
C LEU A 65 -18.65 11.58 -8.17
N SER A 66 -18.96 10.83 -9.24
CA SER A 66 -19.16 9.38 -9.13
C SER A 66 -17.88 8.70 -8.66
N VAL A 67 -18.00 7.46 -8.20
CA VAL A 67 -16.88 6.69 -7.63
C VAL A 67 -16.65 5.40 -8.41
N HIS A 68 -15.41 4.92 -8.38
CA HIS A 68 -15.06 3.58 -8.82
C HIS A 68 -15.22 2.61 -7.64
N ILE A 69 -16.35 1.90 -7.57
CA ILE A 69 -16.65 0.94 -6.49
C ILE A 69 -15.69 -0.27 -6.46
N ASP A 70 -15.01 -0.53 -7.58
CA ASP A 70 -13.93 -1.52 -7.71
C ASP A 70 -12.54 -0.96 -7.35
N CYS A 71 -12.46 0.28 -6.83
CA CYS A 71 -11.21 0.95 -6.48
C CYS A 71 -11.28 1.71 -5.15
N ILE A 72 -10.66 1.14 -4.11
CA ILE A 72 -10.62 1.74 -2.77
C ILE A 72 -9.29 2.42 -2.44
N VAL A 73 -9.33 3.33 -1.47
CA VAL A 73 -8.18 3.96 -0.84
C VAL A 73 -8.01 3.38 0.56
N ILE A 74 -6.78 2.93 0.86
CA ILE A 74 -6.38 2.52 2.20
C ILE A 74 -5.31 3.50 2.68
N ALA A 75 -5.64 4.30 3.69
CA ALA A 75 -4.69 5.21 4.31
C ALA A 75 -3.89 4.47 5.39
N VAL A 76 -2.57 4.59 5.34
CA VAL A 76 -1.66 3.96 6.30
C VAL A 76 -0.77 4.99 6.95
N ASP A 77 -0.54 4.83 8.24
CA ASP A 77 0.36 5.68 9.00
C ASP A 77 1.14 4.87 10.05
N GLY A 78 2.37 5.30 10.30
CA GLY A 78 3.23 4.78 11.35
C GLY A 78 3.63 5.91 12.30
N ALA A 79 3.27 5.78 13.56
CA ALA A 79 3.67 6.69 14.62
C ALA A 79 4.92 6.15 15.34
N TYR A 80 5.75 7.06 15.81
CA TYR A 80 6.90 6.70 16.65
C TYR A 80 7.04 7.70 17.79
N TRP A 81 7.64 7.23 18.89
CA TRP A 81 7.95 8.05 20.05
C TRP A 81 9.33 7.71 20.60
N ASN A 82 10.03 8.69 21.19
CA ASN A 82 11.37 8.55 21.79
C ASN A 82 12.44 7.91 20.88
N ASN A 83 12.53 8.36 19.63
CA ASN A 83 13.51 7.86 18.66
C ASN A 83 14.96 8.01 19.16
N GLY A 84 15.78 7.00 18.89
CA GLY A 84 17.19 6.96 19.29
C GLY A 84 17.43 6.59 20.75
N THR A 85 16.38 6.20 21.51
CA THR A 85 16.51 5.82 22.93
C THR A 85 16.07 4.37 23.17
N LEU A 86 16.48 3.81 24.30
CA LEU A 86 16.03 2.48 24.76
C LEU A 86 14.53 2.41 25.08
N LYS A 87 13.83 3.56 25.13
CA LYS A 87 12.39 3.66 25.36
C LYS A 87 11.61 3.93 24.07
N ALA A 88 12.25 3.77 22.92
CA ALA A 88 11.60 3.96 21.63
C ALA A 88 10.38 3.05 21.51
N LYS A 89 9.25 3.64 21.09
CA LYS A 89 8.02 2.92 20.79
C LYS A 89 7.57 3.29 19.39
N ALA A 90 6.93 2.36 18.70
CA ALA A 90 6.28 2.64 17.44
C ALA A 90 4.91 1.95 17.39
N ALA A 91 4.02 2.53 16.60
CA ALA A 91 2.72 2.00 16.28
C ALA A 91 2.47 2.16 14.78
N ALA A 92 1.58 1.35 14.24
CA ALA A 92 1.08 1.46 12.88
C ALA A 92 -0.44 1.45 12.88
N GLY A 93 -1.03 2.14 11.92
CA GLY A 93 -2.46 2.26 11.72
C GLY A 93 -2.84 2.13 10.25
N VAL A 94 -4.03 1.58 10.03
CA VAL A 94 -4.67 1.40 8.73
C VAL A 94 -6.10 1.89 8.82
N PHE A 95 -6.49 2.74 7.88
CA PHE A 95 -7.83 3.30 7.77
C PHE A 95 -8.40 3.00 6.38
N VAL A 96 -9.61 2.45 6.35
CA VAL A 96 -10.33 2.08 5.12
C VAL A 96 -11.61 2.91 4.99
N GLY A 97 -12.41 2.98 6.05
CA GLY A 97 -13.63 3.78 6.17
C GLY A 97 -14.04 3.91 7.63
N HIS A 98 -14.96 4.80 7.95
CA HIS A 98 -15.23 5.20 9.34
C HIS A 98 -15.82 4.06 10.20
N LYS A 99 -16.68 3.24 9.61
CA LYS A 99 -17.32 2.05 10.20
C LYS A 99 -16.80 0.74 9.60
N SER A 100 -15.72 0.80 8.81
CA SER A 100 -15.09 -0.39 8.23
C SER A 100 -14.66 -1.35 9.33
N THR A 101 -14.81 -2.66 9.16
CA THR A 101 -14.21 -3.65 10.07
C THR A 101 -12.75 -3.94 9.73
N PHE A 102 -12.23 -3.36 8.63
CA PHE A 102 -10.86 -3.53 8.15
C PHE A 102 -9.88 -2.44 8.63
N TYR A 103 -10.32 -1.53 9.52
CA TYR A 103 -9.34 -0.68 10.21
C TYR A 103 -8.44 -1.55 11.09
N ASP A 104 -7.19 -1.14 11.27
CA ASP A 104 -6.29 -1.79 12.23
C ASP A 104 -5.36 -0.75 12.87
N GLY A 105 -4.93 -1.03 14.09
CA GLY A 105 -4.03 -0.20 14.87
C GLY A 105 -3.26 -1.06 15.85
N PHE A 106 -1.93 -1.08 15.75
CA PHE A 106 -1.12 -1.98 16.57
C PHE A 106 0.23 -1.38 16.99
N ILE A 107 0.70 -1.77 18.17
CA ILE A 107 2.03 -1.45 18.67
C ILE A 107 3.06 -2.38 18.03
N LEU A 108 4.20 -1.82 17.62
CA LEU A 108 5.30 -2.59 17.04
C LEU A 108 6.16 -3.20 18.15
N ASN A 109 6.05 -4.52 18.31
CA ASN A 109 6.89 -5.30 19.22
C ASN A 109 8.21 -5.70 18.54
N VAL A 110 9.09 -4.72 18.31
CA VAL A 110 10.44 -4.93 17.76
C VAL A 110 11.48 -4.30 18.67
N PRO A 111 12.69 -4.89 18.80
CA PRO A 111 13.68 -4.44 19.79
C PRO A 111 14.24 -3.04 19.53
N ASN A 112 14.20 -2.55 18.29
CA ASN A 112 14.69 -1.21 17.92
C ASN A 112 13.76 -0.58 16.87
N PRO A 113 12.58 -0.07 17.27
CA PRO A 113 11.66 0.53 16.32
C PRO A 113 12.22 1.85 15.79
N THR A 114 12.06 2.08 14.49
CA THR A 114 12.33 3.36 13.84
C THR A 114 11.07 3.89 13.19
N SER A 115 11.03 5.19 12.88
CA SER A 115 9.93 5.77 12.11
C SER A 115 9.72 5.05 10.77
N GLN A 116 10.80 4.71 10.06
CA GLN A 116 10.74 3.96 8.80
C GLN A 116 10.14 2.56 8.99
N ILE A 117 10.51 1.84 10.05
CA ILE A 117 9.90 0.53 10.36
C ILE A 117 8.41 0.70 10.63
N ALA A 118 8.00 1.74 11.37
CA ALA A 118 6.59 2.03 11.63
C ALA A 118 5.79 2.24 10.34
N LYS A 119 6.29 3.12 9.46
CA LYS A 119 5.65 3.42 8.17
C LYS A 119 5.60 2.18 7.25
N LEU A 120 6.69 1.41 7.16
CA LEU A 120 6.70 0.19 6.34
C LEU A 120 5.78 -0.90 6.90
N ARG A 121 5.68 -1.06 8.22
CA ARG A 121 4.74 -1.99 8.86
C ARG A 121 3.29 -1.59 8.62
N ALA A 122 2.99 -0.30 8.66
CA ALA A 122 1.68 0.22 8.28
C ALA A 122 1.35 -0.10 6.81
N GLY A 123 2.31 0.11 5.90
CA GLY A 123 2.18 -0.28 4.49
C GLY A 123 1.91 -1.77 4.31
N VAL A 124 2.68 -2.64 4.97
CA VAL A 124 2.49 -4.10 4.88
C VAL A 124 1.10 -4.49 5.37
N ARG A 125 0.66 -3.94 6.52
CA ARG A 125 -0.69 -4.21 7.02
C ARG A 125 -1.76 -3.69 6.07
N GLY A 126 -1.58 -2.50 5.48
CA GLY A 126 -2.52 -1.95 4.50
C GLY A 126 -2.66 -2.84 3.26
N LEU A 127 -1.55 -3.41 2.78
CA LEU A 127 -1.58 -4.38 1.68
C LEU A 127 -2.28 -5.68 2.08
N GLU A 128 -1.99 -6.22 3.27
CA GLU A 128 -2.67 -7.40 3.80
C GLU A 128 -4.19 -7.18 3.91
N GLN A 129 -4.63 -6.00 4.38
CA GLN A 129 -6.05 -5.65 4.40
C GLN A 129 -6.63 -5.51 2.99
N GLY A 130 -5.90 -4.91 2.05
CA GLY A 130 -6.31 -4.83 0.64
C GLY A 130 -6.57 -6.21 0.03
N LEU A 131 -5.67 -7.18 0.27
CA LEU A 131 -5.85 -8.57 -0.18
C LEU A 131 -7.03 -9.26 0.52
N ALA A 132 -7.24 -9.00 1.81
CA ALA A 132 -8.38 -9.54 2.54
C ALA A 132 -9.72 -8.98 2.00
N ILE A 133 -9.77 -7.68 1.70
CA ILE A 133 -10.95 -7.03 1.11
C ILE A 133 -11.20 -7.55 -0.31
N GLU A 134 -10.15 -7.68 -1.14
CA GLU A 134 -10.28 -8.26 -2.48
C GLU A 134 -10.94 -9.64 -2.43
N SER A 135 -10.53 -10.50 -1.48
CA SER A 135 -11.12 -11.84 -1.33
C SER A 135 -12.59 -11.85 -0.90
N GLN A 136 -13.08 -10.77 -0.30
CA GLN A 136 -14.45 -10.64 0.22
C GLN A 136 -15.36 -9.81 -0.70
N GLY A 137 -14.78 -9.00 -1.59
CA GLY A 137 -15.49 -8.04 -2.42
C GLY A 137 -15.82 -6.73 -1.69
N VAL A 138 -16.26 -5.74 -2.46
CA VAL A 138 -16.74 -4.44 -1.96
C VAL A 138 -18.11 -4.20 -2.58
N GLU A 139 -19.16 -4.13 -1.75
CA GLU A 139 -20.55 -3.91 -2.22
C GLU A 139 -20.98 -4.87 -3.36
N ASP A 140 -20.74 -6.17 -3.18
CA ASP A 140 -21.02 -7.21 -4.18
C ASP A 140 -20.19 -7.11 -5.49
N GLU A 141 -19.22 -6.20 -5.56
CA GLU A 141 -18.29 -6.04 -6.68
C GLU A 141 -16.90 -6.59 -6.38
N ASN A 142 -16.23 -7.04 -7.44
CA ASN A 142 -14.85 -7.51 -7.35
C ASN A 142 -13.90 -6.30 -7.30
N LEU A 143 -13.10 -6.23 -6.23
CA LEU A 143 -12.08 -5.19 -6.10
C LEU A 143 -10.99 -5.38 -7.16
N ARG A 144 -10.76 -4.36 -7.98
CA ARG A 144 -9.72 -4.39 -9.03
C ARG A 144 -8.49 -3.58 -8.69
N LYS A 145 -8.64 -2.58 -7.82
CA LYS A 145 -7.57 -1.64 -7.52
C LYS A 145 -7.59 -1.20 -6.06
N VAL A 146 -6.41 -1.15 -5.47
CA VAL A 146 -6.18 -0.57 -4.13
C VAL A 146 -5.17 0.54 -4.25
N VAL A 147 -5.53 1.73 -3.76
CA VAL A 147 -4.60 2.85 -3.61
C VAL A 147 -4.17 2.92 -2.15
N ILE A 148 -2.94 2.49 -1.86
CA ILE A 148 -2.34 2.67 -0.54
C ILE A 148 -1.81 4.11 -0.44
N LYS A 149 -2.42 4.92 0.42
CA LYS A 149 -2.04 6.30 0.68
C LYS A 149 -1.19 6.39 1.94
N ALA A 150 -0.03 7.05 1.85
CA ALA A 150 0.85 7.27 2.99
C ALA A 150 1.50 8.66 2.93
N ASP A 151 1.84 9.21 4.09
CA ASP A 151 2.60 10.46 4.25
C ASP A 151 4.13 10.24 4.21
N SER A 152 4.57 8.98 4.15
CA SER A 152 5.99 8.61 4.14
C SER A 152 6.53 8.51 2.72
N GLU A 153 7.35 9.49 2.32
CA GLU A 153 8.09 9.43 1.06
C GLU A 153 8.95 8.16 0.96
N TYR A 154 9.51 7.69 2.09
CA TYR A 154 10.29 6.45 2.11
C TYR A 154 9.47 5.23 1.70
N LEU A 155 8.21 5.14 2.14
CA LEU A 155 7.29 4.08 1.73
C LEU A 155 6.84 4.29 0.27
N VAL A 156 6.38 5.50 -0.07
CA VAL A 156 5.83 5.81 -1.39
C VAL A 156 6.88 5.64 -2.48
N LYS A 157 8.03 6.31 -2.41
CA LYS A 157 9.12 6.16 -3.38
C LYS A 157 9.78 4.80 -3.30
N GLY A 158 9.86 4.21 -2.09
CA GLY A 158 10.27 2.83 -1.90
C GLY A 158 9.55 1.89 -2.84
N MET A 159 8.22 1.96 -2.87
CA MET A 159 7.39 1.03 -3.64
C MET A 159 7.05 1.47 -5.07
N THR A 160 7.28 2.73 -5.41
CA THR A 160 6.93 3.28 -6.74
C THR A 160 8.14 3.66 -7.59
N GLU A 161 9.34 3.71 -7.02
CA GLU A 161 10.55 4.17 -7.73
C GLU A 161 11.75 3.25 -7.43
N TRP A 162 12.09 3.06 -6.15
CA TRP A 162 13.35 2.41 -5.76
C TRP A 162 13.30 0.88 -5.81
N VAL A 163 12.14 0.27 -5.50
CA VAL A 163 11.99 -1.19 -5.47
C VAL A 163 12.36 -1.87 -6.78
N PHE A 164 12.15 -1.21 -7.92
CA PHE A 164 12.51 -1.76 -9.23
C PHE A 164 14.03 -1.95 -9.36
N THR A 165 14.80 -0.96 -8.94
CA THR A 165 16.27 -1.04 -8.94
C THR A 165 16.75 -2.03 -7.87
N TRP A 166 16.16 -1.98 -6.67
CA TRP A 166 16.53 -2.87 -5.58
C TRP A 166 16.24 -4.34 -5.89
N LYS A 167 15.14 -4.67 -6.56
CA LYS A 167 14.87 -6.04 -6.98
C LYS A 167 15.93 -6.55 -7.97
N MET A 168 16.34 -5.73 -8.92
CA MET A 168 17.37 -6.11 -9.92
C MET A 168 18.76 -6.30 -9.32
N ASN A 169 19.13 -5.52 -8.30
CA ASN A 169 20.47 -5.57 -7.70
C ASN A 169 20.55 -6.36 -6.37
N GLY A 170 19.52 -7.14 -6.04
CA GLY A 170 19.51 -7.98 -4.84
C GLY A 170 19.27 -7.21 -3.53
N TYR A 171 18.70 -6.01 -3.59
CA TYR A 171 18.46 -5.07 -2.49
C TYR A 171 19.76 -4.54 -1.89
N GLN A 172 20.64 -4.06 -2.76
CA GLN A 172 21.90 -3.41 -2.40
C GLN A 172 21.87 -1.91 -2.72
N THR A 173 22.55 -1.13 -1.89
CA THR A 173 22.81 0.30 -2.11
C THR A 173 23.91 0.49 -3.15
N SER A 174 24.06 1.71 -3.67
CA SER A 174 25.17 2.04 -4.60
C SER A 174 26.56 1.84 -4.01
N ARG A 175 26.68 1.69 -2.68
CA ARG A 175 27.93 1.40 -1.97
C ARG A 175 28.11 -0.10 -1.67
N GLY A 176 27.26 -0.97 -2.19
CA GLY A 176 27.32 -2.43 -1.99
C GLY A 176 26.77 -2.93 -0.64
N ALA A 177 26.37 -2.03 0.27
CA ALA A 177 25.72 -2.42 1.51
C ALA A 177 24.25 -2.82 1.29
N ALA A 178 23.69 -3.66 2.15
CA ALA A 178 22.27 -4.03 2.10
C ALA A 178 21.37 -2.79 2.30
N VAL A 179 20.27 -2.74 1.55
CA VAL A 179 19.23 -1.70 1.73
C VAL A 179 18.60 -1.84 3.12
N ALA A 180 18.49 -0.72 3.83
CA ALA A 180 17.84 -0.69 5.13
C ALA A 180 16.40 -1.20 5.02
N ASN A 181 15.96 -2.03 5.96
CA ASN A 181 14.61 -2.60 6.00
C ASN A 181 14.23 -3.42 4.74
N ALA A 182 15.20 -3.96 3.98
CA ALA A 182 14.95 -4.74 2.77
C ALA A 182 13.94 -5.89 2.98
N SER A 183 13.94 -6.51 4.17
CA SER A 183 13.00 -7.59 4.50
C SER A 183 11.54 -7.13 4.54
N LEU A 184 11.26 -5.90 4.99
CA LEU A 184 9.92 -5.32 4.99
C LEU A 184 9.54 -4.84 3.59
N LEU A 185 10.47 -4.20 2.87
CA LEU A 185 10.26 -3.77 1.48
C LEU A 185 9.95 -4.95 0.55
N ARG A 186 10.53 -6.14 0.80
CA ARG A 186 10.22 -7.36 0.04
C ARG A 186 8.82 -7.93 0.30
N LYS A 187 8.19 -7.56 1.41
CA LYS A 187 6.80 -7.97 1.72
C LYS A 187 5.76 -7.07 1.05
N LEU A 188 6.18 -5.93 0.52
CA LEU A 188 5.39 -4.99 -0.26
C LEU A 188 5.60 -5.23 -1.77
#